data_AF-A0A1Y1L7L0-F1
#
_entry.id   AF-A0A1Y1L7L0-F1
#
_cell.length_a   1.000
_cell.length_b   1.000
_cell.length_c   1.000
_cell.angle_alpha   90.00
_cell.angle_beta   90.00
_cell.angle_gamma   90.00
#
_symmetry.space_group_name_H-M   'P 1'
#
loop_
_entity.id
_entity.type
_entity.pdbx_description
1 polymer ?
#
loop_
_entity_poly.entity_id
_entity_poly.type
_entity_poly.pdbx_seq_one_letter_code
_entity_poly.pdbx_strand_id
1 'polypeptide(L)'
;RFFNFLDKNKPPQISKSQILNKHILVSASEMSALVKFLSLIVGDCIPIGNDMWEIYLSLCEITNIITSKVIAPEFVDLLRTAVSEHHLLYIQFFGNLKPKHHFLTHYANLLNK
;
A
#
# COMPACT_ATOMS: atom_id res chain seq x y z
N ARG A 1 5.69 18.40 -17.18
CA ARG A 1 6.24 17.64 -16.05
C ARG A 1 5.06 17.21 -15.17
N PHE A 2 4.53 16.00 -15.38
CA PHE A 2 3.28 15.55 -14.75
C PHE A 2 3.42 15.17 -13.28
N PHE A 3 4.64 14.86 -12.82
CA PHE A 3 4.92 14.57 -11.43
C PHE A 3 6.00 15.52 -10.93
N ASN A 4 5.61 16.49 -10.12
CA ASN A 4 6.54 17.41 -9.48
C ASN A 4 7.08 16.76 -8.20
N PHE A 5 7.85 15.68 -8.37
CA PHE A 5 8.55 15.06 -7.25
C PHE A 5 9.57 16.07 -6.73
N LEU A 6 9.30 16.69 -5.58
CA LEU A 6 10.35 17.32 -4.77
C LEU A 6 11.48 16.30 -4.65
N ASP A 7 12.74 16.69 -4.85
CA ASP A 7 13.88 15.78 -5.10
C ASP A 7 14.05 14.61 -4.11
N LYS A 8 13.35 14.62 -2.98
CA LYS A 8 13.34 13.61 -1.91
C LYS A 8 12.27 12.49 -2.05
N ASN A 9 11.34 12.55 -3.01
CA ASN A 9 10.20 11.61 -3.09
C ASN A 9 9.98 11.05 -4.51
N LYS A 10 11.05 10.72 -5.24
CA LYS A 10 10.95 10.07 -6.55
C LYS A 10 10.68 8.57 -6.38
N PRO A 11 9.83 7.95 -7.21
CA PRO A 11 9.71 6.51 -7.24
C PRO A 11 11.09 5.88 -7.48
N PRO A 12 11.41 4.76 -6.82
CA PRO A 12 12.72 4.13 -6.95
C PRO A 12 12.94 3.67 -8.39
N GLN A 13 14.21 3.70 -8.82
CA GLN A 13 14.60 2.96 -10.02
C GLN A 13 14.57 1.47 -9.70
N ILE A 14 13.57 0.77 -10.25
CA ILE A 14 13.48 -0.68 -10.12
C ILE A 14 14.25 -1.30 -11.29
N SER A 15 15.36 -1.98 -10.99
CA SER A 15 16.15 -2.67 -12.00
C SER A 15 15.43 -3.91 -12.54
N LYS A 16 15.69 -4.29 -13.80
CA LYS A 16 15.12 -5.50 -14.40
C LYS A 16 15.44 -6.76 -13.58
N SER A 17 16.64 -6.85 -13.02
CA SER A 17 17.05 -7.99 -12.18
C SER A 17 16.21 -8.10 -10.91
N GLN A 18 15.87 -6.98 -10.26
CA GLN A 18 15.00 -6.97 -9.08
C GLN A 18 13.58 -7.46 -9.40
N ILE A 19 13.05 -7.06 -10.55
CA ILE A 19 11.72 -7.52 -11.02
C ILE A 19 11.76 -9.03 -11.28
N LEU A 20 12.76 -9.51 -12.03
CA LEU A 20 12.92 -10.93 -12.34
C LEU A 20 13.08 -11.78 -11.07
N ASN A 21 13.79 -11.26 -10.08
CA ASN A 21 14.00 -11.91 -8.78
C ASN A 21 12.83 -11.72 -7.80
N LYS A 22 11.76 -11.01 -8.19
CA LYS A 22 10.60 -10.67 -7.33
C LYS A 22 11.00 -10.03 -6.00
N HIS A 23 12.10 -9.25 -6.01
CA HIS A 23 12.70 -8.66 -4.82
C HIS A 23 13.08 -7.20 -5.08
N ILE A 24 12.22 -6.31 -4.60
CA ILE A 24 12.41 -4.86 -4.69
C ILE A 24 13.11 -4.39 -3.41
N LEU A 25 14.37 -3.97 -3.55
CA LEU A 25 15.21 -3.44 -2.48
C LEU A 25 15.33 -1.94 -2.66
N VAL A 26 14.61 -1.19 -1.81
CA VAL A 26 14.50 0.27 -1.84
C VAL A 26 14.32 0.77 -0.41
N SER A 27 14.57 2.06 -0.16
CA SER A 27 14.32 2.69 1.14
C SER A 27 12.82 2.78 1.46
N ALA A 28 12.48 3.03 2.73
CA ALA A 28 11.09 3.20 3.15
C ALA A 28 10.40 4.40 2.46
N SER A 29 11.11 5.51 2.27
CA SER A 29 10.62 6.69 1.54
C SER A 29 10.35 6.38 0.07
N GLU A 30 11.24 5.62 -0.57
CA GLU A 30 11.07 5.19 -1.96
C GLU A 30 9.91 4.19 -2.10
N MET A 31 9.78 3.22 -1.17
CA MET A 31 8.64 2.30 -1.16
C MET A 31 7.32 3.04 -0.98
N SER A 32 7.28 4.05 -0.09
CA SER A 32 6.09 4.89 0.09
C SER A 32 5.73 5.66 -1.18
N ALA A 33 6.73 6.24 -1.86
CA ALA A 33 6.51 6.87 -3.16
C ALA A 33 6.02 5.85 -4.20
N LEU A 34 6.61 4.66 -4.26
CA LEU A 34 6.18 3.59 -5.17
C LEU A 34 4.72 3.23 -4.94
N VAL A 35 4.32 2.92 -3.70
CA VAL A 35 2.92 2.57 -3.37
C VAL A 35 1.96 3.70 -3.73
N LYS A 36 2.36 4.96 -3.53
CA LYS A 36 1.51 6.12 -3.83
C LYS A 36 1.31 6.37 -5.33
N PHE A 37 2.35 6.14 -6.13
CA PHE A 37 2.35 6.52 -7.55
C PHE A 37 2.16 5.35 -8.50
N LEU A 38 2.33 4.09 -8.06
CA LEU A 38 2.21 2.93 -8.94
C LEU A 38 0.83 2.84 -9.59
N SER A 39 -0.25 3.13 -8.86
CA SER A 39 -1.60 3.22 -9.43
C SER A 39 -1.72 4.23 -10.57
N LEU A 40 -1.00 5.34 -10.50
CA LEU A 40 -0.97 6.37 -11.55
C LEU A 40 -0.06 6.02 -12.72
N ILE A 41 0.96 5.18 -12.50
CA ILE A 41 1.95 4.81 -13.52
C ILE A 41 1.44 3.67 -14.39
N VAL A 42 0.75 2.68 -13.80
CA VAL A 42 0.33 1.46 -14.53
C VAL A 42 -1.17 1.16 -14.42
N GLY A 43 -1.96 1.97 -13.70
CA GLY A 43 -3.37 1.66 -13.46
C GLY A 43 -4.22 1.58 -14.71
N ASP A 44 -3.87 2.34 -15.76
CA ASP A 44 -4.49 2.30 -17.08
C ASP A 44 -4.17 1.02 -17.87
N CYS A 45 -3.10 0.31 -17.48
CA CYS A 45 -2.69 -0.96 -18.07
C CYS A 45 -3.36 -2.16 -17.40
N ILE A 46 -4.07 -1.95 -16.29
CA ILE A 46 -4.72 -3.02 -15.52
C ILE A 46 -6.15 -3.21 -16.02
N PRO A 47 -6.58 -4.45 -16.34
CA PRO A 47 -7.97 -4.73 -16.68
C PRO A 47 -8.94 -4.36 -15.55
N ILE A 48 -10.12 -3.87 -15.92
CA ILE A 48 -11.21 -3.61 -14.96
C ILE A 48 -11.60 -4.93 -14.28
N GLY A 49 -11.78 -4.90 -12.97
CA GLY A 49 -12.15 -6.09 -12.17
C GLY A 49 -10.99 -7.07 -11.95
N ASN A 50 -9.74 -6.60 -12.03
CA ASN A 50 -8.60 -7.44 -11.69
C ASN A 50 -8.48 -7.60 -10.18
N ASP A 51 -8.79 -8.79 -9.66
CA ASP A 51 -8.80 -9.02 -8.21
C ASP A 51 -7.44 -8.80 -7.52
N MET A 52 -6.34 -9.08 -8.22
CA MET A 52 -4.98 -8.86 -7.68
C MET A 52 -4.68 -7.38 -7.52
N TRP A 53 -5.27 -6.55 -8.38
CA TRP A 53 -5.20 -5.10 -8.29
C TRP A 53 -6.00 -4.58 -7.10
N GLU A 54 -7.16 -5.17 -6.79
CA GLU A 54 -7.95 -4.81 -5.60
C GLU A 54 -7.18 -5.02 -4.29
N ILE A 55 -6.33 -6.07 -4.21
CA ILE A 55 -5.43 -6.26 -3.07
C ILE A 55 -4.42 -5.11 -2.94
N TYR A 56 -3.92 -4.61 -4.07
CA TYR A 56 -3.01 -3.46 -4.07
C TYR A 56 -3.75 -2.16 -3.73
N LEU A 57 -4.95 -1.94 -4.26
CA LEU A 57 -5.76 -0.75 -3.96
C LEU A 57 -6.16 -0.68 -2.49
N SER A 58 -6.55 -1.81 -1.89
CA SER A 58 -6.81 -1.87 -0.43
C SER A 58 -5.55 -1.58 0.40
N LEU A 59 -4.36 -1.99 -0.05
CA LEU A 59 -3.11 -1.58 0.59
C LEU A 59 -2.89 -0.06 0.46
N CYS A 60 -3.17 0.53 -0.70
CA CYS A 60 -3.09 1.97 -0.90
C CYS A 60 -4.02 2.73 0.07
N GLU A 61 -5.26 2.27 0.23
CA GLU A 61 -6.21 2.84 1.18
C GLU A 61 -5.67 2.84 2.62
N ILE A 62 -5.21 1.68 3.11
CA ILE A 62 -4.60 1.54 4.43
C ILE A 62 -3.43 2.52 4.60
N THR A 63 -2.52 2.58 3.61
CA THR A 63 -1.37 3.49 3.68
C THR A 63 -1.77 4.95 3.67
N ASN A 64 -2.82 5.33 2.95
CA ASN A 64 -3.33 6.70 2.93
C ASN A 64 -3.91 7.10 4.28
N ILE A 65 -4.65 6.21 4.95
CA ILE A 65 -5.20 6.46 6.28
C ILE A 65 -4.06 6.64 7.31
N ILE A 66 -3.12 5.68 7.36
CA ILE A 66 -2.02 5.69 8.35
C ILE A 66 -1.07 6.89 8.15
N THR A 67 -0.88 7.35 6.91
CA THR A 67 0.02 8.46 6.60
C THR A 67 -0.68 9.82 6.49
N SER A 68 -1.97 9.89 6.81
CA SER A 68 -2.72 11.15 6.82
C SER A 68 -2.15 12.12 7.86
N LYS A 69 -2.07 13.40 7.51
CA LYS A 69 -1.59 14.46 8.41
C LYS A 69 -2.59 14.80 9.52
N VAL A 70 -3.85 14.52 9.29
CA VAL A 70 -4.95 14.77 10.22
C VAL A 70 -5.73 13.47 10.32
N ILE A 71 -5.88 12.99 11.55
CA ILE A 71 -6.54 11.73 11.83
C ILE A 71 -7.73 12.09 12.71
N ALA A 72 -8.91 12.01 12.11
CA ALA A 72 -10.15 12.16 12.84
C ALA A 72 -10.48 10.83 13.54
N PRO A 73 -11.23 10.83 14.66
CA PRO A 73 -11.56 9.61 15.39
C PRO A 73 -12.18 8.51 14.51
N GLU A 74 -13.01 8.90 13.55
CA GLU A 74 -13.64 8.00 12.56
C GLU A 74 -12.63 7.22 11.70
N PHE A 75 -11.38 7.70 11.56
CA PHE A 75 -10.35 7.00 10.79
C PHE A 75 -9.87 5.73 11.50
N VAL A 76 -10.05 5.62 12.81
CA VAL A 76 -9.68 4.41 13.57
C VAL A 76 -10.55 3.24 13.13
N ASP A 77 -11.87 3.44 13.07
CA ASP A 77 -12.81 2.39 12.66
C ASP A 77 -12.73 2.11 11.15
N LEU A 78 -12.51 3.14 10.35
CA LEU A 78 -12.22 2.99 8.93
C LEU A 78 -10.96 2.13 8.71
N LEU A 79 -9.88 2.40 9.45
CA LEU A 79 -8.63 1.64 9.34
C LEU A 79 -8.83 0.17 9.74
N ARG A 80 -9.59 -0.12 10.81
CA ARG A 80 -9.90 -1.49 11.21
C ARG A 80 -10.64 -2.25 10.12
N THR A 81 -11.59 -1.58 9.48
CA THR A 81 -12.40 -2.14 8.39
C THR A 81 -11.52 -2.43 7.18
N ALA A 82 -10.77 -1.43 6.71
CA ALA A 82 -9.87 -1.56 5.56
C ALA A 82 -8.80 -2.65 5.76
N VAL A 83 -8.21 -2.74 6.96
CA VAL A 83 -7.24 -3.80 7.30
C VAL A 83 -7.90 -5.18 7.28
N SER A 84 -9.12 -5.32 7.77
CA SER A 84 -9.84 -6.58 7.80
C SER A 84 -10.20 -7.05 6.38
N GLU A 85 -10.72 -6.15 5.55
CA GLU A 85 -11.04 -6.42 4.14
C GLU A 85 -9.78 -6.81 3.35
N HIS A 86 -8.67 -6.07 3.53
CA HIS A 86 -7.39 -6.41 2.92
C HIS A 86 -6.91 -7.81 3.31
N HIS A 87 -7.03 -8.19 4.58
CA HIS A 87 -6.66 -9.54 5.03
C HIS A 87 -7.54 -10.63 4.42
N LEU A 88 -8.85 -10.41 4.32
CA LEU A 88 -9.77 -11.37 3.70
C LEU A 88 -9.40 -11.58 2.23
N LEU A 89 -9.17 -10.51 1.48
CA LEU A 89 -8.70 -10.58 0.09
C LEU A 89 -7.35 -11.30 0.01
N TYR A 90 -6.39 -10.94 0.86
CA TYR A 90 -5.07 -11.58 0.87
C TYR A 90 -5.18 -13.10 1.12
N ILE A 91 -6.04 -13.52 2.05
CA ILE A 91 -6.25 -14.94 2.34
C ILE A 91 -6.85 -15.68 1.14
N GLN A 92 -7.82 -15.07 0.48
CA GLN A 92 -8.46 -15.64 -0.71
C GLN A 92 -7.46 -15.92 -1.83
N PHE A 93 -6.48 -15.05 -2.06
CA PHE A 93 -5.53 -15.19 -3.18
C PHE A 93 -4.19 -15.83 -2.83
N PHE A 94 -3.72 -15.69 -1.58
CA PHE A 94 -2.38 -16.10 -1.17
C PHE A 94 -2.35 -17.05 0.05
N GLY A 95 -3.50 -17.31 0.68
CA GLY A 95 -3.60 -18.18 1.86
C GLY A 95 -3.12 -17.51 3.14
N ASN A 96 -2.10 -18.05 3.79
CA ASN A 96 -1.78 -17.66 5.17
C ASN A 96 -1.23 -16.23 5.30
N LEU A 97 -1.72 -15.51 6.30
CA LEU A 97 -1.21 -14.20 6.68
C LEU A 97 0.22 -14.29 7.23
N LYS A 98 1.10 -13.44 6.72
CA LYS A 98 2.47 -13.21 7.22
C LYS A 98 2.48 -12.30 8.46
N PRO A 99 3.55 -12.32 9.30
CA PRO A 99 3.66 -11.46 10.49
C PRO A 99 3.39 -9.97 10.26
N LYS A 100 3.76 -9.43 9.09
CA LYS A 100 3.48 -8.04 8.70
C LYS A 100 1.99 -7.67 8.70
N HIS A 101 1.11 -8.62 8.41
CA HIS A 101 -0.35 -8.43 8.43
C HIS A 101 -0.87 -8.31 9.87
N HIS A 102 -0.31 -9.10 10.79
CA HIS A 102 -0.58 -8.93 12.21
C HIS A 102 -0.10 -7.56 12.72
N PHE A 103 1.03 -7.04 12.22
CA PHE A 103 1.45 -5.68 12.58
C PHE A 103 0.47 -4.60 12.11
N LEU A 104 -0.19 -4.77 10.96
CA LEU A 104 -1.20 -3.82 10.47
C LEU A 104 -2.40 -3.68 11.41
N THR A 105 -2.82 -4.74 12.11
CA THR A 105 -3.96 -4.66 13.04
C THR A 105 -3.68 -3.76 14.24
N HIS A 106 -2.42 -3.55 14.60
CA HIS A 106 -2.04 -2.71 15.74
C HIS A 106 -2.09 -1.21 15.43
N TYR A 107 -2.03 -0.82 14.15
CA TYR A 107 -2.00 0.61 13.78
C TYR A 107 -3.25 1.37 14.23
N ALA A 108 -4.44 0.76 14.14
CA ALA A 108 -5.67 1.40 14.63
C ALA A 108 -5.59 1.78 16.11
N ASN A 109 -4.95 0.94 16.94
CA ASN A 109 -4.78 1.22 18.37
C ASN A 109 -3.71 2.29 18.63
N LEU A 110 -2.71 2.43 17.75
CA LEU A 110 -1.71 3.49 17.84
C LEU A 110 -2.29 4.85 17.50
N LEU A 111 -3.25 4.91 16.58
CA LEU A 111 -3.93 6.15 16.17
C LEU A 111 -4.98 6.64 17.18
N ASN A 112 -5.42 5.76 18.09
CA ASN A 112 -6.43 6.06 19.11
C ASN A 112 -5.82 6.58 20.44
N LYS A 113 -4.51 6.88 20.46
CA LYS A 113 -3.79 7.41 21.62
C LYS A 113 -3.36 8.84 21.36
#